data_AF-A0A972WBZ0-F1
#
_entry.id   AF-A0A972WBZ0-F1
#
_cell.length_a   1.000
_cell.length_b   1.000
_cell.length_c   1.000
_cell.angle_alpha   90.00
_cell.angle_beta   90.00
_cell.angle_gamma   90.00
#
_symmetry.space_group_name_H-M   'P 1'
#
loop_
_entity.id
_entity.type
_entity.pdbx_description
1 polymer ?
#
loop_
_entity_poly.entity_id
_entity_poly.type
_entity_poly.pdbx_seq_one_letter_code
_entity_poly.pdbx_strand_id
1 'polypeptide(L)'
;MHNKSFTIDNQVSIVDGRNIAEEYFQLDTSGEFIDFDTLCTGPIVGDISASFDNYWNHELAVPMEAFRDDVRAPKPQEYREKIEQAMLDSGDSVYAAAINTPLMQGFHDGSLAPFLADARMIIDDPQKLLEAVSADHKVVATEIVKALGEAESEIIIFTPYFIPRDNGIELVTTLVDRGVHVVVVTNSLATNNHTSVHSAYSSY
;
A
#
# COMPACT_ATOMS: atom_id res chain seq x y z
N MET A 1 9.05 8.28 -3.56
CA MET A 1 8.06 7.97 -2.51
C MET A 1 7.12 6.90 -3.07
N HIS A 2 6.96 5.77 -2.39
CA HIS A 2 6.09 4.65 -2.84
C HIS A 2 5.06 4.25 -1.76
N ASN A 3 4.94 5.05 -0.70
CA ASN A 3 4.01 4.81 0.40
C ASN A 3 2.60 5.16 -0.08
N LYS A 4 1.60 4.37 0.29
CA LYS A 4 0.19 4.72 0.09
C LYS A 4 -0.51 4.62 1.43
N SER A 5 -1.06 5.75 1.86
CA SER A 5 -1.91 5.81 3.03
C SER A 5 -2.97 6.89 2.84
N PHE A 6 -4.13 6.67 3.43
CA PHE A 6 -5.22 7.64 3.46
C PHE A 6 -5.76 7.75 4.88
N THR A 7 -5.38 8.84 5.56
CA THR A 7 -5.75 9.08 6.96
C THR A 7 -6.82 10.16 7.07
N ILE A 8 -7.84 9.90 7.87
CA ILE A 8 -8.93 10.83 8.18
C ILE A 8 -8.87 11.18 9.67
N ASP A 9 -8.76 12.47 9.96
CA ASP A 9 -8.82 13.07 11.30
C ASP A 9 -7.86 12.47 12.35
N ASN A 10 -6.81 11.77 11.91
CA ASN A 10 -5.93 10.95 12.77
C ASN A 10 -6.69 9.90 13.60
N GLN A 11 -7.86 9.45 13.13
CA GLN A 11 -8.69 8.45 13.81
C GLN A 11 -8.77 7.13 13.04
N VAL A 12 -8.75 7.21 11.71
CA VAL A 12 -8.86 6.07 10.81
C VAL A 12 -7.83 6.25 9.70
N SER A 13 -7.17 5.16 9.30
CA SER A 13 -6.26 5.17 8.17
C SER A 13 -6.44 3.92 7.31
N ILE A 14 -6.35 4.07 6.00
CA ILE A 14 -6.18 2.96 5.07
C ILE A 14 -4.70 2.93 4.67
N VAL A 15 -4.08 1.76 4.75
CA VAL A 15 -2.71 1.52 4.25
C VAL A 15 -2.76 0.34 3.28
N ASP A 16 -2.15 0.50 2.11
CA ASP A 16 -2.30 -0.45 1.01
C ASP A 16 -1.14 -0.44 0.00
N GLY A 17 -1.25 -1.32 -1.02
CA GLY A 17 -0.44 -1.28 -2.25
C GLY A 17 -1.06 -0.48 -3.39
N ARG A 18 -2.32 -0.05 -3.24
CA ARG A 18 -3.19 0.51 -4.29
C ARG A 18 -2.86 1.98 -4.58
N ASN A 19 -2.80 2.35 -5.85
CA ASN A 19 -2.75 3.77 -6.23
C ASN A 19 -4.17 4.28 -6.53
N ILE A 20 -4.37 5.59 -6.44
CA ILE A 20 -5.60 6.24 -6.94
C ILE A 20 -5.48 6.37 -8.47
N ALA A 21 -5.92 5.34 -9.20
CA ALA A 21 -5.92 5.28 -10.66
C ALA A 21 -7.05 4.35 -11.19
N GLU A 22 -7.49 4.55 -12.43
CA GLU A 22 -8.69 3.90 -13.01
C GLU A 22 -8.64 2.37 -12.91
N GLU A 23 -7.49 1.76 -13.14
CA GLU A 23 -7.27 0.32 -13.18
C GLU A 23 -7.49 -0.34 -11.81
N TYR A 24 -7.23 0.39 -10.73
CA TYR A 24 -7.42 -0.09 -9.35
C TYR A 24 -8.86 0.05 -8.86
N PHE A 25 -9.71 0.79 -9.58
CA PHE A 25 -11.11 1.03 -9.21
C PHE A 25 -12.09 0.40 -10.22
N GLN A 26 -11.60 -0.54 -11.05
CA GLN A 26 -12.39 -1.25 -12.06
C GLN A 26 -13.10 -0.32 -13.04
N LEU A 27 -12.53 0.87 -13.27
CA LEU A 27 -13.02 1.81 -14.27
C LEU A 27 -12.49 1.48 -15.65
N ASP A 28 -11.25 0.95 -15.72
CA ASP A 28 -10.77 0.23 -16.90
C ASP A 28 -11.12 -1.26 -16.77
N THR A 29 -11.62 -1.84 -17.85
CA THR A 29 -12.08 -3.23 -17.92
C THR A 29 -11.14 -4.12 -18.74
N SER A 30 -10.03 -3.58 -19.23
CA SER A 30 -9.04 -4.32 -20.00
C SER A 30 -8.21 -5.30 -19.15
N GLY A 31 -8.23 -5.15 -17.81
CA GLY A 31 -7.63 -6.06 -16.85
C GLY A 31 -7.99 -5.67 -15.40
N GLU A 32 -7.88 -6.63 -14.48
CA GLU A 32 -8.20 -6.43 -13.06
C GLU A 32 -6.92 -6.27 -12.23
N PHE A 33 -6.80 -5.17 -11.50
CA PHE A 33 -5.69 -4.93 -10.57
C PHE A 33 -6.13 -5.29 -9.15
N ILE A 34 -5.70 -6.47 -8.69
CA ILE A 34 -6.01 -6.96 -7.36
C ILE A 34 -4.95 -6.45 -6.38
N ASP A 35 -5.41 -5.85 -5.29
CA ASP A 35 -4.58 -5.39 -4.19
C ASP A 35 -5.25 -5.67 -2.84
N PHE A 36 -4.51 -5.49 -1.75
CA PHE A 36 -5.01 -5.65 -0.39
C PHE A 36 -4.89 -4.33 0.37
N ASP A 37 -6.02 -3.91 0.94
CA ASP A 37 -6.09 -2.70 1.73
C ASP A 37 -6.36 -3.06 3.19
N THR A 38 -5.68 -2.38 4.13
CA THR A 38 -5.92 -2.54 5.56
C THR A 38 -6.53 -1.27 6.14
N LEU A 39 -7.75 -1.40 6.70
CA LEU A 39 -8.39 -0.34 7.47
C LEU A 39 -7.94 -0.41 8.94
N CYS A 40 -7.24 0.63 9.38
CA CYS A 40 -6.63 0.74 10.70
C CYS A 40 -7.40 1.75 11.56
N THR A 41 -7.58 1.41 12.84
CA THR A 41 -8.12 2.31 13.87
C THR A 41 -7.32 2.15 15.16
N GLY A 42 -7.36 3.16 16.04
CA GLY A 42 -6.66 3.13 17.32
C GLY A 42 -5.22 3.67 17.24
N PRO A 43 -4.34 3.30 18.20
CA PRO A 43 -3.04 3.95 18.38
C PRO A 43 -2.13 3.96 17.14
N ILE A 44 -2.19 2.89 16.32
CA ILE A 44 -1.38 2.76 15.10
C ILE A 44 -1.61 3.90 14.09
N VAL A 45 -2.78 4.54 14.11
CA VAL A 45 -3.08 5.68 13.23
C VAL A 45 -2.16 6.86 13.52
N GLY A 46 -1.76 7.06 14.78
CA GLY A 46 -0.79 8.08 15.17
C GLY A 46 0.57 7.86 14.51
N ASP A 47 1.05 6.61 14.48
CA ASP A 47 2.31 6.27 13.82
C ASP A 47 2.24 6.51 12.31
N ILE A 48 1.10 6.19 11.68
CA ILE A 48 0.86 6.43 10.25
C ILE A 48 0.87 7.94 9.93
N SER A 49 0.20 8.74 10.75
CA SER A 49 0.22 10.20 10.61
C SER A 49 1.61 10.79 10.81
N ALA A 50 2.36 10.34 11.82
CA ALA A 50 3.73 10.80 12.05
C ALA A 50 4.65 10.46 10.86
N SER A 51 4.47 9.28 10.26
CA SER A 51 5.15 8.90 9.02
C SER A 51 4.82 9.86 7.87
N PHE A 52 3.56 10.24 7.69
CA PHE A 52 3.18 11.23 6.68
C PHE A 52 3.89 12.56 6.93
N ASP A 53 3.88 13.06 8.17
CA ASP A 53 4.53 14.32 8.54
C ASP A 53 6.04 14.30 8.27
N ASN A 54 6.72 13.17 8.52
CA ASN A 54 8.14 13.01 8.22
C ASN A 54 8.45 13.20 6.73
N TYR A 55 7.60 12.65 5.84
CA TYR A 55 7.76 12.80 4.40
C TYR A 55 7.30 14.19 3.91
N TRP A 56 6.18 14.67 4.42
CA TRP A 56 5.56 15.93 3.99
C TRP A 56 6.41 17.14 4.34
N ASN A 57 7.06 17.12 5.51
CA ASN A 57 7.90 18.22 6.00
C ASN A 57 9.39 18.03 5.67
N HIS A 58 9.77 16.98 4.91
CA HIS A 58 11.15 16.73 4.54
C HIS A 58 11.69 17.81 3.59
N GLU A 59 12.99 18.12 3.63
CA GLU A 59 13.62 19.12 2.74
C GLU A 59 13.56 18.78 1.24
N LEU A 60 13.23 17.52 0.92
CA LEU A 60 13.02 17.04 -0.45
C LEU A 60 11.57 17.20 -0.93
N ALA A 61 10.64 17.54 -0.04
CA ALA A 61 9.27 17.82 -0.40
C ALA A 61 9.20 19.20 -1.08
N VAL A 62 8.68 19.22 -2.30
CA VAL A 62 8.52 20.45 -3.09
C VAL A 62 7.02 20.76 -3.19
N PRO A 63 6.59 21.98 -2.84
CA PRO A 63 5.19 22.37 -2.92
C PRO A 63 4.70 22.37 -4.38
N MET A 64 3.40 22.10 -4.59
CA MET A 64 2.82 22.06 -5.94
C MET A 64 2.92 23.42 -6.66
N GLU A 65 2.94 24.50 -5.91
CA GLU A 65 3.14 25.88 -6.36
C GLU A 65 4.47 26.08 -7.08
N ALA A 66 5.48 25.25 -6.83
CA ALA A 66 6.74 25.30 -7.57
C ALA A 66 6.61 24.79 -9.02
N PHE A 67 5.55 24.04 -9.33
CA PHE A 67 5.30 23.46 -10.65
C PHE A 67 4.13 24.13 -11.39
N ARG A 68 3.22 24.78 -10.66
CA ARG A 68 2.02 25.40 -11.23
C ARG A 68 1.64 26.68 -10.50
N ASP A 69 1.42 27.76 -11.26
CA ASP A 69 0.98 29.05 -10.73
C ASP A 69 -0.53 29.12 -10.44
N ASP A 70 -1.31 28.14 -10.91
CA ASP A 70 -2.76 28.10 -10.79
C ASP A 70 -3.26 27.26 -9.60
N VAL A 71 -2.38 26.94 -8.65
CA VAL A 71 -2.78 26.28 -7.40
C VAL A 71 -3.66 27.24 -6.59
N ARG A 72 -4.95 26.91 -6.50
CA ARG A 72 -5.93 27.70 -5.76
C ARG A 72 -6.08 27.18 -4.34
N ALA A 73 -6.28 28.09 -3.40
CA ALA A 73 -6.67 27.73 -2.05
C ALA A 73 -7.91 26.81 -2.07
N PRO A 74 -7.93 25.75 -1.24
CA PRO A 74 -9.05 24.83 -1.21
C PRO A 74 -10.32 25.57 -0.81
N LYS A 75 -11.43 25.23 -1.47
CA LYS A 75 -12.79 25.66 -1.12
C LYS A 75 -13.59 24.43 -0.71
N PRO A 76 -13.48 23.97 0.55
CA PRO A 76 -14.00 22.66 0.95
C PRO A 76 -15.50 22.51 0.70
N GLN A 77 -16.28 23.57 0.88
CA GLN A 77 -17.72 23.58 0.59
C GLN A 77 -18.01 23.35 -0.90
N GLU A 78 -17.30 24.05 -1.80
CA GLU A 78 -17.48 23.88 -3.25
C GLU A 78 -17.12 22.45 -3.70
N TYR A 79 -16.05 21.88 -3.15
CA TYR A 79 -15.66 20.49 -3.46
C TYR A 79 -16.64 19.48 -2.86
N ARG A 80 -17.16 19.72 -1.65
CA ARG A 80 -18.18 18.85 -1.04
C ARG A 80 -19.44 18.82 -1.89
N GLU A 81 -19.96 19.97 -2.30
CA GLU A 81 -21.13 20.07 -3.18
C GLU A 81 -20.89 19.34 -4.52
N LYS A 82 -19.69 19.48 -5.10
CA LYS A 82 -19.31 18.76 -6.33
C LYS A 82 -19.26 17.25 -6.15
N ILE A 83 -18.69 16.77 -5.03
CA ILE A 83 -18.63 15.34 -4.71
C ILE A 83 -20.03 14.78 -4.49
N GLU A 84 -20.87 15.47 -3.71
CA GLU A 84 -22.27 15.08 -3.47
C GLU A 84 -23.05 15.00 -4.78
N GLN A 85 -22.93 16.00 -5.65
CA GLN A 85 -23.58 15.98 -6.96
C GLN A 85 -23.05 14.83 -7.83
N ALA A 86 -21.74 14.61 -7.87
CA ALA A 86 -21.14 13.51 -8.62
C ALA A 86 -21.63 12.14 -8.10
N MET A 87 -21.80 11.98 -6.78
CA MET A 87 -22.37 10.76 -6.20
C MET A 87 -23.82 10.55 -6.61
N LEU A 88 -24.66 11.60 -6.61
CA LEU A 88 -26.05 11.53 -7.07
C LEU A 88 -26.14 11.18 -8.56
N ASP A 89 -25.30 11.82 -9.38
CA ASP A 89 -25.26 11.62 -10.83
C ASP A 89 -24.71 10.23 -11.20
N SER A 90 -23.94 9.62 -10.30
CA SER A 90 -23.29 8.33 -10.55
C SER A 90 -24.28 7.17 -10.71
N GLY A 91 -25.54 7.30 -10.28
CA GLY A 91 -26.60 6.30 -10.51
C GLY A 91 -26.19 4.90 -10.08
N ASP A 92 -26.20 3.93 -11.01
CA ASP A 92 -25.77 2.53 -10.79
C ASP A 92 -24.27 2.29 -11.10
N SER A 93 -23.43 3.32 -11.00
CA SER A 93 -21.98 3.20 -11.24
C SER A 93 -21.30 2.22 -10.27
N VAL A 94 -20.06 1.85 -10.62
CA VAL A 94 -19.18 1.07 -9.73
C VAL A 94 -18.99 1.75 -8.37
N TYR A 95 -19.00 3.08 -8.32
CA TYR A 95 -18.87 3.84 -7.08
C TYR A 95 -20.13 3.76 -6.21
N ALA A 96 -21.31 3.87 -6.82
CA ALA A 96 -22.57 3.70 -6.10
C ALA A 96 -22.74 2.29 -5.55
N ALA A 97 -22.25 1.28 -6.28
CA ALA A 97 -22.20 -0.09 -5.78
C ALA A 97 -21.19 -0.24 -4.62
N ALA A 98 -19.99 0.36 -4.74
CA ALA A 98 -18.92 0.25 -3.75
C ALA A 98 -19.30 0.79 -2.36
N ILE A 99 -20.04 1.91 -2.30
CA ILE A 99 -20.48 2.49 -1.03
C ILE A 99 -21.62 1.71 -0.36
N ASN A 100 -22.28 0.80 -1.07
CA ASN A 100 -23.41 0.00 -0.59
C ASN A 100 -23.04 -1.47 -0.31
N THR A 101 -21.76 -1.80 -0.29
CA THR A 101 -21.29 -3.17 0.00
C THR A 101 -21.62 -3.60 1.44
N PRO A 102 -21.70 -4.92 1.72
CA PRO A 102 -21.88 -5.41 3.08
C PRO A 102 -20.81 -4.90 4.07
N LEU A 103 -19.58 -4.69 3.58
CA LEU A 103 -18.50 -4.10 4.37
C LEU A 103 -18.85 -2.66 4.80
N MET A 104 -19.28 -1.82 3.85
CA MET A 104 -19.65 -0.43 4.14
C MET A 104 -20.89 -0.34 5.02
N GLN A 105 -21.88 -1.20 4.80
CA GLN A 105 -23.05 -1.28 5.67
C GLN A 105 -22.65 -1.64 7.11
N GLY A 106 -21.80 -2.66 7.28
CA GLY A 106 -21.27 -3.07 8.58
C GLY A 106 -20.41 -2.01 9.26
N PHE A 107 -19.69 -1.21 8.47
CA PHE A 107 -18.93 -0.07 8.99
C PHE A 107 -19.87 1.05 9.47
N HIS A 108 -20.90 1.38 8.69
CA HIS A 108 -21.86 2.45 9.01
C HIS A 108 -22.76 2.14 10.21
N ASP A 109 -23.18 0.88 10.37
CA ASP A 109 -24.02 0.47 11.51
C ASP A 109 -23.21 0.05 12.75
N GLY A 110 -21.88 0.03 12.65
CA GLY A 110 -20.97 -0.34 13.74
C GLY A 110 -20.94 -1.84 14.04
N SER A 111 -21.46 -2.69 13.15
CA SER A 111 -21.46 -4.16 13.31
C SER A 111 -20.17 -4.82 12.81
N LEU A 112 -19.31 -4.09 12.10
CA LEU A 112 -18.01 -4.59 11.64
C LEU A 112 -17.09 -4.85 12.85
N ALA A 113 -16.93 -6.12 13.21
CA ALA A 113 -16.05 -6.51 14.30
C ALA A 113 -14.57 -6.30 13.89
N PRO A 114 -13.79 -5.50 14.65
CA PRO A 114 -12.38 -5.31 14.35
C PRO A 114 -11.58 -6.58 14.69
N PHE A 115 -10.56 -6.85 13.89
CA PHE A 115 -9.52 -7.79 14.29
C PHE A 115 -8.57 -7.08 15.27
N LEU A 116 -8.61 -7.48 16.54
CA LEU A 116 -7.74 -6.90 17.57
C LEU A 116 -6.37 -7.56 17.52
N ALA A 117 -5.34 -6.77 17.22
CA ALA A 117 -3.96 -7.23 17.16
C ALA A 117 -3.00 -6.12 17.56
N ASP A 118 -1.81 -6.54 18.02
CA ASP A 118 -0.68 -5.64 18.13
C ASP A 118 -0.24 -5.24 16.72
N ALA A 119 -0.16 -3.93 16.47
CA ALA A 119 0.26 -3.38 15.19
C ALA A 119 1.54 -2.59 15.37
N ARG A 120 2.45 -2.70 14.40
CA ARG A 120 3.68 -1.93 14.34
C ARG A 120 3.82 -1.32 12.95
N MET A 121 4.12 -0.03 12.89
CA MET A 121 4.44 0.61 11.62
C MET A 121 5.92 0.43 11.30
N ILE A 122 6.21 0.00 10.07
CA ILE A 122 7.57 -0.16 9.56
C ILE A 122 7.68 0.68 8.31
N ILE A 123 8.65 1.58 8.31
CA ILE A 123 8.84 2.54 7.23
C ILE A 123 10.33 2.85 7.07
N ASP A 124 10.72 3.13 5.84
CA ASP A 124 12.04 3.67 5.55
C ASP A 124 12.03 5.20 5.72
N ASP A 125 13.09 5.76 6.27
CA ASP A 125 13.23 7.21 6.43
C ASP A 125 13.45 7.91 5.06
N PRO A 126 12.78 9.03 4.75
CA PRO A 126 13.03 9.79 3.52
C PRO A 126 14.48 10.30 3.40
N GLN A 127 15.17 10.53 4.52
CA GLN A 127 16.57 10.96 4.59
C GLN A 127 17.52 9.99 3.89
N LYS A 128 17.15 8.70 3.79
CA LYS A 128 17.96 7.69 3.09
C LYS A 128 18.28 8.04 1.63
N LEU A 129 17.48 8.91 1.01
CA LEU A 129 17.68 9.36 -0.37
C LEU A 129 18.89 10.30 -0.50
N LEU A 130 19.33 10.90 0.60
CA LEU A 130 20.44 11.84 0.67
C LEU A 130 21.72 11.20 1.21
N GLU A 131 21.62 9.99 1.74
CA GLU A 131 22.70 9.29 2.41
C GLU A 131 23.27 8.18 1.52
N ALA A 132 24.49 7.75 1.85
CA ALA A 132 25.04 6.55 1.23
C ALA A 132 24.18 5.33 1.59
N VAL A 133 23.97 4.44 0.63
CA VAL A 133 23.19 3.21 0.86
C VAL A 133 23.88 2.35 1.91
N SER A 134 23.22 2.16 3.05
CA SER A 134 23.67 1.31 4.16
C SER A 134 22.59 0.28 4.51
N ALA A 135 22.90 -0.67 5.39
CA ALA A 135 21.89 -1.59 5.94
C ALA A 135 20.91 -0.85 6.88
N ASP A 136 21.42 0.13 7.64
CA ASP A 136 20.64 0.94 8.57
C ASP A 136 19.52 1.72 7.87
N HIS A 137 19.70 2.02 6.58
CA HIS A 137 18.72 2.74 5.76
C HIS A 137 17.74 1.82 5.01
N LYS A 138 17.83 0.50 5.20
CA LYS A 138 16.95 -0.53 4.61
C LYS A 138 16.05 -1.15 5.67
N VAL A 139 15.35 -0.31 6.41
CA VAL A 139 14.54 -0.70 7.58
C VAL A 139 13.48 -1.72 7.18
N VAL A 140 12.67 -1.41 6.16
CA VAL A 140 11.56 -2.27 5.74
C VAL A 140 12.07 -3.64 5.26
N ALA A 141 13.10 -3.65 4.42
CA ALA A 141 13.67 -4.90 3.90
C ALA A 141 14.27 -5.76 5.02
N THR A 142 14.96 -5.14 5.98
CA THR A 142 15.55 -5.83 7.14
C THR A 142 14.47 -6.45 8.02
N GLU A 143 13.40 -5.71 8.31
CA GLU A 143 12.31 -6.21 9.12
C GLU A 143 11.50 -7.32 8.44
N ILE A 144 11.34 -7.27 7.11
CA ILE A 144 10.74 -8.37 6.34
C ILE A 144 11.60 -9.63 6.47
N VAL A 145 12.92 -9.53 6.24
CA VAL A 145 13.83 -10.69 6.36
C VAL A 145 13.78 -11.28 7.77
N LYS A 146 13.75 -10.44 8.81
CA LYS A 146 13.61 -10.86 10.20
C LYS A 146 12.29 -11.60 10.42
N ALA A 147 11.16 -11.03 9.99
CA ALA A 147 9.85 -11.64 10.14
C ALA A 147 9.75 -13.00 9.42
N LEU A 148 10.31 -13.11 8.22
CA LEU A 148 10.39 -14.38 7.50
C LEU A 148 11.27 -15.39 8.24
N GLY A 149 12.40 -14.96 8.81
CA GLY A 149 13.30 -15.79 9.59
C GLY A 149 12.69 -16.37 10.87
N GLU A 150 11.74 -15.65 11.47
CA GLU A 150 11.01 -16.04 12.68
C GLU A 150 9.86 -17.03 12.41
N ALA A 151 9.51 -17.30 11.15
CA ALA A 151 8.43 -18.23 10.81
C ALA A 151 8.72 -19.66 11.29
N GLU A 152 7.70 -20.32 11.85
CA GLU A 152 7.80 -21.67 12.40
C GLU A 152 7.32 -22.76 11.44
N SER A 153 6.27 -22.49 10.65
CA SER A 153 5.57 -23.53 9.88
C SER A 153 5.23 -23.12 8.44
N GLU A 154 4.75 -21.90 8.21
CA GLU A 154 4.29 -21.47 6.89
C GLU A 154 4.57 -19.98 6.62
N ILE A 155 4.90 -19.68 5.36
CA ILE A 155 5.03 -18.34 4.82
C ILE A 155 4.23 -18.29 3.51
N ILE A 156 3.33 -17.32 3.40
CA ILE A 156 2.60 -17.03 2.16
C ILE A 156 2.98 -15.62 1.70
N ILE A 157 3.58 -15.53 0.51
CA ILE A 157 4.03 -14.26 -0.07
C ILE A 157 3.12 -13.91 -1.26
N PHE A 158 2.44 -12.78 -1.15
CA PHE A 158 1.77 -12.13 -2.28
C PHE A 158 2.62 -10.96 -2.75
N THR A 159 3.10 -11.00 -3.98
CA THR A 159 3.87 -9.89 -4.57
C THR A 159 3.67 -9.81 -6.08
N PRO A 160 3.46 -8.61 -6.65
CA PRO A 160 3.35 -8.46 -8.10
C PRO A 160 4.65 -8.83 -8.82
N TYR A 161 5.80 -8.73 -8.13
CA TYR A 161 7.13 -8.96 -8.69
C TYR A 161 8.00 -9.77 -7.72
N PHE A 162 8.28 -11.03 -8.07
CA PHE A 162 9.12 -11.90 -7.25
C PHE A 162 10.55 -12.04 -7.80
N ILE A 163 11.46 -11.13 -7.40
CA ILE A 163 12.88 -11.18 -7.80
C ILE A 163 13.75 -11.41 -6.57
N PRO A 164 14.01 -12.67 -6.17
CA PRO A 164 14.67 -12.97 -4.90
C PRO A 164 16.17 -12.63 -4.88
N ARG A 165 16.84 -12.62 -6.05
CA ARG A 165 18.31 -12.65 -6.18
C ARG A 165 18.95 -13.80 -5.37
N ASP A 166 20.28 -13.89 -5.38
CA ASP A 166 21.01 -14.97 -4.69
C ASP A 166 20.69 -15.02 -3.19
N ASN A 167 20.73 -13.87 -2.51
CA ASN A 167 20.43 -13.80 -1.07
C ASN A 167 18.99 -14.23 -0.73
N GLY A 168 18.02 -13.90 -1.59
CA GLY A 168 16.63 -14.32 -1.37
C GLY A 168 16.43 -15.81 -1.63
N ILE A 169 17.14 -16.39 -2.61
CA ILE A 169 17.15 -17.84 -2.84
C ILE A 169 17.76 -18.55 -1.62
N GLU A 170 18.88 -18.06 -1.10
CA GLU A 170 19.52 -18.61 0.10
C GLU A 170 18.59 -18.54 1.32
N LEU A 171 17.91 -17.41 1.53
CA LEU A 171 16.92 -17.25 2.61
C LEU A 171 15.79 -18.28 2.50
N VAL A 172 15.17 -18.39 1.32
CA VAL A 172 14.05 -19.33 1.10
C VAL A 172 14.53 -20.78 1.25
N THR A 173 15.73 -21.11 0.74
CA THR A 173 16.32 -22.44 0.89
C THR A 173 16.52 -22.79 2.36
N THR A 174 17.07 -21.86 3.15
CA THR A 174 17.27 -22.03 4.59
C THR A 174 15.95 -22.25 5.34
N LEU A 175 14.88 -21.56 4.94
CA LEU A 175 13.55 -21.72 5.53
C LEU A 175 12.95 -23.09 5.20
N VAL A 176 13.05 -23.52 3.95
CA VAL A 176 12.57 -24.83 3.50
C VAL A 176 13.35 -25.97 4.17
N ASP A 177 14.66 -25.84 4.31
CA ASP A 177 15.51 -26.83 5.01
C ASP A 177 15.16 -26.96 6.50
N ARG A 178 14.64 -25.89 7.11
CA ARG A 178 14.08 -25.90 8.47
C ARG A 178 12.68 -26.54 8.56
N GLY A 179 12.08 -26.91 7.44
CA GLY A 179 10.73 -27.49 7.36
C GLY A 179 9.60 -26.47 7.24
N VAL A 180 9.90 -25.19 6.96
CA VAL A 180 8.88 -24.16 6.73
C VAL A 180 8.29 -24.31 5.33
N HIS A 181 6.97 -24.36 5.21
CA HIS A 181 6.26 -24.35 3.94
C HIS A 181 6.23 -22.93 3.36
N VAL A 182 6.80 -22.72 2.16
CA VAL A 182 6.84 -21.41 1.51
C VAL A 182 5.99 -21.41 0.25
N VAL A 183 4.94 -20.59 0.23
CA VAL A 183 4.06 -20.37 -0.92
C VAL A 183 4.28 -18.97 -1.46
N VAL A 184 4.52 -18.86 -2.77
CA VAL A 184 4.66 -17.57 -3.46
C VAL A 184 3.57 -17.44 -4.51
N VAL A 185 2.77 -16.38 -4.40
CA VAL A 185 1.76 -15.99 -5.37
C VAL A 185 2.25 -14.70 -6.04
N THR A 186 2.54 -14.80 -7.33
CA THR A 186 3.06 -13.68 -8.12
C THR A 186 2.51 -13.70 -9.55
N ASN A 187 2.62 -12.56 -10.24
CA ASN A 187 2.08 -12.40 -11.58
C ASN A 187 2.86 -13.23 -12.61
N SER A 188 2.13 -13.87 -13.52
CA SER A 188 2.70 -14.45 -14.73
C SER A 188 3.17 -13.36 -15.70
N LEU A 189 3.88 -13.73 -16.77
CA LEU A 189 4.21 -12.77 -17.85
C LEU A 189 2.95 -12.16 -18.48
N ALA A 190 1.85 -12.91 -18.55
CA ALA A 190 0.60 -12.47 -19.18
C ALA A 190 -0.26 -11.57 -18.28
N THR A 191 0.00 -11.55 -16.97
CA THR A 191 -0.81 -10.81 -15.98
C THR A 191 0.00 -9.70 -15.30
N ASN A 192 1.00 -9.17 -16.01
CA ASN A 192 1.96 -8.20 -15.49
C ASN A 192 1.95 -6.94 -16.37
N ASN A 193 1.84 -5.76 -15.75
CA ASN A 193 1.84 -4.45 -16.41
C ASN A 193 3.24 -3.91 -16.72
N HIS A 194 4.30 -4.57 -16.24
CA HIS A 194 5.71 -4.25 -16.46
C HIS A 194 6.50 -5.48 -16.91
N THR A 195 6.39 -5.81 -18.20
CA THR A 195 7.08 -6.97 -18.82
C THR A 195 8.61 -6.92 -18.66
N SER A 196 9.21 -5.74 -18.52
CA SER A 196 10.64 -5.59 -18.25
C SER A 196 11.08 -6.24 -16.94
N VAL A 197 10.19 -6.37 -15.95
CA VAL A 197 10.54 -7.00 -14.66
C VAL A 197 10.85 -8.49 -14.85
N HIS A 198 10.20 -9.15 -15.82
CA HIS A 198 10.47 -10.55 -16.14
C HIS A 198 11.86 -10.77 -16.75
N SER A 199 12.53 -9.75 -17.30
CA SER A 199 13.89 -9.92 -17.79
C SER A 199 14.89 -10.26 -16.68
N ALA A 200 14.56 -9.94 -15.43
CA ALA A 200 15.37 -10.31 -14.28
C ALA A 200 15.49 -11.83 -14.12
N TYR A 201 14.58 -12.63 -14.68
CA TYR A 201 14.70 -14.07 -14.62
C TYR A 201 15.75 -14.67 -15.57
N SER A 202 16.20 -13.90 -16.57
CA SER A 202 17.22 -14.36 -17.53
C SER A 202 18.60 -14.63 -16.90
N SER A 203 18.83 -14.10 -15.70
CA SER A 203 20.08 -14.29 -14.95
C SER A 203 20.10 -15.53 -14.05
N TYR A 204 19.00 -16.29 -13.98
CA TYR A 204 18.94 -17.56 -13.23
C TYR A 204 19.21 -18.78 -14.13
#